data_AF-A0A1S3ZLR5-F1
#
_entry.id   AF-A0A1S3ZLR5-F1
#
_cell.length_a   1.000
_cell.length_b   1.000
_cell.length_c   1.000
_cell.angle_alpha   90.00
_cell.angle_beta   90.00
_cell.angle_gamma   90.00
#
_symmetry.space_group_name_H-M   'P 1'
#
loop_
_entity.id
_entity.type
_entity.pdbx_description
1 polymer ?
#
loop_
_entity_poly.entity_id
_entity_poly.type
_entity_poly.pdbx_seq_one_letter_code
_entity_poly.pdbx_strand_id
1 'polypeptide(L)'
;MNLSTLRLDPTPITSTAATHRSGVLGFSGTYNCRLLQVHQRKRTSYSSFVVCSAKPVAPPSAAVVESKESELSRIESLSQVSGVLGCQWGDEGKGKLVDILAKHFDIVARCQGGANAGHTIYNSEGKKFALHLVPSGILNEETLCVIGNGVVVHLPGLFKEIDGLESNGVSCQGRILVSDRAHLLFDFHQEVDGLREAELAKSFIGTTKRGIGPCYSSKVIRNGIRVSDLRHMDTFPQKLDLLLSDAASRFKGFNYGPDMLREEVERYKIFAERLEPFITDTVHFMNDAISQKKKILVEGGQATMLDIDFGTYPFVTSSSPSAGGICTGLGIAPRVVGDLIGVIFQKFSWVFPTDSQMVHQLNHFLLIFVFLTKSRLSTKSCLGGRLIFLPSGSIQNYLRLHASM
;
A
#
# COMPACT_ATOMS: atom_id res chain seq x y z
N MET A 1 10.54 -22.45 40.52
CA MET A 1 11.46 -23.36 39.80
C MET A 1 12.74 -22.59 39.53
N ASN A 2 13.88 -23.17 39.91
CA ASN A 2 15.20 -22.55 39.94
C ASN A 2 15.85 -22.68 38.55
N LEU A 3 16.34 -21.58 37.97
CA LEU A 3 16.77 -21.46 36.56
C LEU A 3 18.27 -21.76 36.33
N SER A 4 18.90 -22.54 37.21
CA SER A 4 20.37 -22.65 37.28
C SER A 4 21.00 -23.87 36.60
N THR A 5 20.33 -24.55 35.65
CA THR A 5 20.90 -25.72 34.97
C THR A 5 20.60 -25.77 33.48
N LEU A 6 21.21 -24.88 32.70
CA LEU A 6 21.48 -25.10 31.29
C LEU A 6 22.96 -24.78 31.02
N ARG A 7 23.79 -25.82 30.93
CA ARG A 7 25.16 -25.73 30.38
C ARG A 7 25.10 -26.13 28.92
N LEU A 8 25.65 -25.29 28.04
CA LEU A 8 25.86 -25.60 26.63
C LEU A 8 27.21 -26.32 26.47
N ASP A 9 27.21 -27.45 25.78
CA ASP A 9 28.39 -28.29 25.55
C ASP A 9 29.26 -27.69 24.43
N PRO A 10 30.57 -27.49 24.62
CA PRO A 10 31.44 -26.88 23.63
C PRO A 10 32.28 -27.95 22.91
N THR A 11 31.75 -28.56 21.86
CA THR A 11 32.57 -29.38 20.94
C THR A 11 32.34 -28.96 19.48
N PRO A 12 33.41 -28.60 18.74
CA PRO A 12 33.31 -28.19 17.35
C PRO A 12 33.12 -29.41 16.44
N ILE A 13 32.16 -29.33 15.52
CA ILE A 13 32.00 -30.33 14.46
C ILE A 13 33.08 -30.07 13.41
N THR A 14 34.18 -30.83 13.47
CA THR A 14 35.21 -30.88 12.43
C THR A 14 34.71 -31.64 11.21
N SER A 15 34.78 -30.99 10.04
CA SER A 15 34.57 -31.62 8.73
C SER A 15 35.81 -32.40 8.29
N THR A 16 35.65 -33.70 8.05
CA THR A 16 36.68 -34.51 7.38
C THR A 16 36.40 -34.54 5.88
N ALA A 17 37.35 -34.03 5.09
CA ALA A 17 37.40 -34.18 3.65
C ALA A 17 37.71 -35.64 3.28
N ALA A 18 36.95 -36.20 2.33
CA ALA A 18 37.33 -37.42 1.63
C ALA A 18 37.06 -37.29 0.13
N THR A 19 38.13 -37.46 -0.62
CA THR A 19 38.32 -37.47 -2.08
C THR A 19 37.48 -38.53 -2.80
N HIS A 20 36.95 -38.20 -3.98
CA HIS A 20 36.43 -39.17 -4.94
C HIS A 20 37.26 -39.17 -6.24
N ARG A 21 37.92 -40.30 -6.54
CA ARG A 21 38.38 -40.68 -7.89
C ARG A 21 37.67 -41.99 -8.30
N SER A 22 37.03 -41.92 -9.47
CA SER A 22 36.86 -42.93 -10.54
C SER A 22 36.88 -44.44 -10.24
N GLY A 23 35.86 -45.17 -10.76
CA GLY A 23 35.95 -46.58 -11.22
C GLY A 23 35.24 -47.62 -10.35
N VAL A 24 33.95 -47.95 -10.57
CA VAL A 24 33.35 -49.00 -11.45
C VAL A 24 33.40 -50.43 -10.90
N LEU A 25 32.19 -50.98 -10.64
CA LEU A 25 31.65 -52.33 -10.93
C LEU A 25 30.39 -52.49 -10.04
N GLY A 26 29.17 -52.83 -10.47
CA GLY A 26 28.60 -53.32 -11.73
C GLY A 26 27.46 -54.30 -11.37
N PHE A 27 26.27 -54.16 -11.98
CA PHE A 27 25.23 -55.19 -12.27
C PHE A 27 23.99 -54.45 -12.82
N SER A 28 23.93 -54.20 -14.13
CA SER A 28 23.30 -54.98 -15.22
C SER A 28 21.76 -54.89 -15.28
N GLY A 29 21.24 -54.35 -16.38
CA GLY A 29 19.79 -54.37 -16.69
C GLY A 29 19.42 -53.36 -17.76
N THR A 30 19.37 -53.81 -19.00
CA THR A 30 19.37 -52.99 -20.22
C THR A 30 18.01 -52.87 -20.93
N TYR A 31 17.87 -51.75 -21.68
CA TYR A 31 17.16 -51.53 -22.97
C TYR A 31 15.69 -51.07 -23.03
N ASN A 32 15.57 -49.86 -23.61
CA ASN A 32 14.76 -49.42 -24.76
C ASN A 32 13.21 -49.41 -24.78
N CYS A 33 12.72 -48.16 -24.91
CA CYS A 33 11.60 -47.61 -25.69
C CYS A 33 10.86 -48.52 -26.69
N ARG A 34 9.52 -48.60 -26.56
CA ARG A 34 8.54 -48.43 -27.68
C ARG A 34 7.08 -48.34 -27.22
N LEU A 35 6.33 -47.50 -27.94
CA LEU A 35 4.87 -47.34 -27.95
C LEU A 35 4.12 -48.68 -28.04
N LEU A 36 2.91 -48.74 -27.46
CA LEU A 36 1.76 -49.41 -28.08
C LEU A 36 0.39 -48.93 -27.55
N GLN A 37 -0.41 -48.51 -28.53
CA GLN A 37 -1.87 -48.36 -28.67
C GLN A 37 -2.82 -48.81 -27.55
N VAL A 38 -3.85 -47.99 -27.31
CA VAL A 38 -5.15 -48.44 -26.79
C VAL A 38 -6.25 -48.25 -27.85
N HIS A 39 -7.07 -49.28 -27.97
CA HIS A 39 -7.97 -49.65 -29.04
C HIS A 39 -9.10 -48.67 -29.43
N GLN A 40 -9.35 -48.58 -30.73
CA GLN A 40 -10.61 -48.14 -31.33
C GLN A 40 -11.67 -49.25 -31.22
N ARG A 41 -12.91 -48.88 -30.88
CA ARG A 41 -14.12 -49.64 -31.24
C ARG A 41 -15.04 -48.78 -32.09
N LYS A 42 -15.25 -49.20 -33.34
CA LYS A 42 -16.28 -48.68 -34.24
C LYS A 42 -17.65 -49.22 -33.83
N ARG A 43 -18.68 -48.37 -33.82
CA ARG A 43 -20.04 -48.78 -34.16
C ARG A 43 -20.78 -47.69 -34.91
N THR A 44 -21.57 -48.17 -35.85
CA THR A 44 -22.14 -47.55 -37.04
C THR A 44 -23.41 -46.74 -36.78
N SER A 45 -23.63 -45.77 -37.67
CA SER A 45 -24.76 -44.85 -37.87
C SER A 45 -26.16 -45.46 -37.72
N TYR A 46 -27.05 -44.74 -37.04
CA TYR A 46 -28.44 -44.50 -37.47
C TYR A 46 -28.81 -43.04 -37.17
N SER A 47 -29.27 -42.33 -38.20
CA SER A 47 -29.75 -40.96 -38.12
C SER A 47 -31.22 -40.92 -37.67
N SER A 48 -31.50 -40.06 -36.70
CA SER A 48 -32.85 -39.52 -36.48
C SER A 48 -32.68 -38.04 -36.13
N PHE A 49 -32.85 -37.19 -37.14
CA PHE A 49 -32.90 -35.75 -36.96
C PHE A 49 -34.29 -35.39 -36.42
N VAL A 50 -34.35 -34.87 -35.19
CA VAL A 50 -35.50 -34.07 -34.73
C VAL A 50 -35.05 -32.61 -34.78
N VAL A 51 -35.56 -31.88 -35.77
CA VAL A 51 -35.37 -30.43 -35.86
C VAL A 51 -36.48 -29.78 -35.03
N CYS A 52 -36.16 -29.37 -33.80
CA CYS A 52 -36.97 -28.40 -33.08
C CYS A 52 -36.41 -27.00 -33.35
N SER A 53 -37.16 -26.21 -34.12
CA SER A 53 -36.91 -24.79 -34.32
C SER A 53 -37.19 -24.05 -33.01
N ALA A 54 -36.14 -23.68 -32.28
CA ALA A 54 -36.25 -22.71 -31.21
C ALA A 54 -36.07 -21.31 -31.83
N LYS A 55 -37.17 -20.55 -31.90
CA LYS A 55 -37.08 -19.10 -32.16
C LYS A 55 -36.19 -18.47 -31.09
N PRO A 56 -35.26 -17.56 -31.43
CA PRO A 56 -34.55 -16.79 -30.42
C PRO A 56 -35.57 -15.93 -29.68
N VAL A 57 -35.82 -16.25 -28.41
CA VAL A 57 -36.53 -15.36 -27.50
C VAL A 57 -35.56 -14.22 -27.21
N ALA A 58 -35.91 -13.01 -27.68
CA ALA A 58 -35.18 -11.80 -27.33
C ALA A 58 -35.09 -11.71 -25.79
N PRO A 59 -33.93 -11.33 -25.22
CA PRO A 59 -33.85 -11.08 -23.79
C PRO A 59 -34.86 -9.96 -23.46
N PRO A 60 -35.62 -10.08 -22.36
CA PRO A 60 -36.50 -9.01 -21.96
C PRO A 60 -35.65 -7.75 -21.76
N SER A 61 -36.01 -6.71 -22.48
CA SER A 61 -35.63 -5.32 -22.22
C SER A 61 -36.19 -4.94 -20.85
N ALA A 62 -35.56 -5.41 -19.79
CA ALA A 62 -35.74 -4.86 -18.46
C ALA A 62 -35.02 -3.50 -18.48
N ALA A 63 -35.83 -2.45 -18.41
CA ALA A 63 -35.40 -1.07 -18.44
C ALA A 63 -34.32 -0.79 -17.38
N VAL A 64 -33.39 0.07 -17.77
CA VAL A 64 -32.26 0.59 -17.01
C VAL A 64 -32.74 1.54 -15.90
N VAL A 65 -33.46 1.00 -14.91
CA VAL A 65 -33.89 1.77 -13.72
C VAL A 65 -33.16 1.31 -12.45
N GLU A 66 -32.41 0.20 -12.51
CA GLU A 66 -31.73 -0.41 -11.36
C GLU A 66 -30.40 0.27 -10.93
N SER A 67 -30.03 1.43 -11.49
CA SER A 67 -28.64 1.88 -11.49
C SER A 67 -28.22 2.91 -10.43
N LYS A 68 -29.13 3.70 -9.82
CA LYS A 68 -28.76 4.72 -8.81
C LYS A 68 -29.06 4.33 -7.36
N GLU A 69 -30.24 3.76 -7.08
CA GLU A 69 -30.59 3.27 -5.73
C GLU A 69 -29.70 2.08 -5.30
N SER A 70 -29.31 1.23 -6.25
CA SER A 70 -28.43 0.09 -5.97
C SER A 70 -26.96 0.49 -5.74
N GLU A 71 -26.53 1.66 -6.22
CA GLU A 71 -25.18 2.20 -5.98
C GLU A 71 -25.11 2.97 -4.66
N LEU A 72 -26.10 3.81 -4.35
CA LEU A 72 -26.20 4.51 -3.06
C LEU A 72 -26.30 3.52 -1.89
N SER A 73 -27.12 2.47 -2.05
CA SER A 73 -27.22 1.41 -1.03
C SER A 73 -25.91 0.66 -0.77
N ARG A 74 -24.98 0.59 -1.75
CA ARG A 74 -23.66 -0.03 -1.56
C ARG A 74 -22.73 0.85 -0.73
N ILE A 75 -22.72 2.15 -0.97
CA ILE A 75 -21.86 3.08 -0.22
C ILE A 75 -22.35 3.17 1.23
N GLU A 76 -23.66 3.25 1.45
CA GLU A 76 -24.25 3.26 2.78
C GLU A 76 -24.05 1.94 3.54
N SER A 77 -23.90 0.82 2.82
CA SER A 77 -23.66 -0.51 3.40
C SER A 77 -22.24 -0.74 3.93
N LEU A 78 -21.30 0.17 3.64
CA LEU A 78 -19.93 0.05 4.13
C LEU A 78 -19.87 0.03 5.65
N SER A 79 -19.06 -0.88 6.18
CA SER A 79 -18.79 -1.01 7.60
C SER A 79 -18.25 0.27 8.24
N GLN A 80 -18.36 0.37 9.56
CA GLN A 80 -17.88 1.52 10.33
C GLN A 80 -16.42 1.89 10.03
N VAL A 81 -15.51 0.91 9.97
CA VAL A 81 -14.10 1.12 9.64
C VAL A 81 -13.80 0.40 8.34
N SER A 82 -13.81 1.14 7.24
CA SER A 82 -13.58 0.63 5.90
C SER A 82 -12.23 1.09 5.37
N GLY A 83 -11.64 0.38 4.40
CA GLY A 83 -10.34 0.74 3.82
C GLY A 83 -10.31 0.64 2.31
N VAL A 84 -9.54 1.51 1.66
CA VAL A 84 -9.27 1.50 0.21
C VAL A 84 -7.81 1.19 -0.01
N LEU A 85 -7.52 0.04 -0.63
CA LEU A 85 -6.17 -0.48 -0.84
C LEU A 85 -5.89 -0.72 -2.34
N GLY A 86 -4.63 -0.58 -2.75
CA GLY A 86 -4.21 -0.86 -4.12
C GLY A 86 -3.86 -2.33 -4.28
N CYS A 87 -4.30 -2.95 -5.37
CA CYS A 87 -4.09 -4.38 -5.62
C CYS A 87 -2.89 -4.70 -6.53
N GLN A 88 -2.28 -3.68 -7.16
CA GLN A 88 -1.24 -3.86 -8.18
C GLN A 88 0.06 -3.17 -7.73
N TRP A 89 0.70 -2.38 -8.60
CA TRP A 89 1.98 -1.70 -8.36
C TRP A 89 1.82 -0.18 -8.17
N GLY A 90 0.65 0.29 -7.74
CA GLY A 90 0.40 1.72 -7.47
C GLY A 90 -0.39 2.42 -8.57
N ASP A 91 -0.70 3.70 -8.33
CA ASP A 91 -1.41 4.61 -9.22
C ASP A 91 -2.76 4.11 -9.78
N GLU A 92 -3.46 3.24 -9.03
CA GLU A 92 -4.73 2.67 -9.48
C GLU A 92 -5.92 3.65 -9.42
N GLY A 93 -5.69 4.90 -8.98
CA GLY A 93 -6.74 5.91 -8.80
C GLY A 93 -7.46 5.88 -7.45
N LYS A 94 -6.81 5.34 -6.40
CA LYS A 94 -7.36 5.27 -5.03
C LYS A 94 -7.85 6.61 -4.51
N GLY A 95 -7.06 7.67 -4.68
CA GLY A 95 -7.40 9.01 -4.18
C GLY A 95 -8.77 9.51 -4.67
N LYS A 96 -9.11 9.23 -5.94
CA LYS A 96 -10.43 9.56 -6.50
C LYS A 96 -11.55 8.78 -5.82
N LEU A 97 -11.35 7.49 -5.57
CA LEU A 97 -12.35 6.68 -4.89
C LEU A 97 -12.53 7.12 -3.42
N VAL A 98 -11.42 7.42 -2.75
CA VAL A 98 -11.44 7.94 -1.38
C VAL A 98 -12.18 9.27 -1.29
N ASP A 99 -11.93 10.21 -2.21
CA ASP A 99 -12.64 11.49 -2.28
C ASP A 99 -14.16 11.32 -2.46
N ILE A 100 -14.59 10.40 -3.33
CA ILE A 100 -16.01 10.08 -3.53
C ILE A 100 -16.63 9.49 -2.26
N LEU A 101 -15.94 8.54 -1.63
CA LEU A 101 -16.45 7.85 -0.44
C LEU A 101 -16.44 8.74 0.80
N ALA A 102 -15.47 9.64 0.92
CA ALA A 102 -15.25 10.48 2.10
C ALA A 102 -16.49 11.26 2.57
N LYS A 103 -17.40 11.61 1.65
CA LYS A 103 -18.72 12.22 1.97
C LYS A 103 -19.57 11.41 2.95
N HIS A 104 -19.31 10.12 3.10
CA HIS A 104 -20.06 9.21 3.96
C HIS A 104 -19.27 8.77 5.21
N PHE A 105 -18.11 9.38 5.47
CA PHE A 105 -17.23 9.06 6.58
C PHE A 105 -16.85 10.31 7.37
N ASP A 106 -16.88 10.21 8.70
CA ASP A 106 -16.46 11.30 9.59
C ASP A 106 -14.94 11.54 9.52
N ILE A 107 -14.15 10.47 9.32
CA ILE A 107 -12.70 10.50 9.38
C ILE A 107 -12.11 9.80 8.16
N VAL A 108 -11.10 10.41 7.53
CA VAL A 108 -10.25 9.78 6.53
C VAL A 108 -8.81 9.73 7.05
N ALA A 109 -8.26 8.53 7.19
CA ALA A 109 -6.97 8.30 7.81
C ALA A 109 -5.97 7.66 6.85
N ARG A 110 -4.75 8.20 6.77
CA ARG A 110 -3.62 7.55 6.11
C ARG A 110 -2.80 6.77 7.13
N CYS A 111 -2.53 5.50 6.86
CA CYS A 111 -1.89 4.60 7.83
C CYS A 111 -0.39 4.40 7.60
N GLN A 112 0.13 4.57 6.39
CA GLN A 112 1.53 4.24 6.07
C GLN A 112 2.07 5.04 4.89
N GLY A 113 3.35 4.83 4.59
CA GLY A 113 4.04 5.49 3.48
C GLY A 113 4.48 6.89 3.86
N GLY A 114 4.60 7.78 2.89
CA GLY A 114 4.93 9.19 3.07
C GLY A 114 4.49 10.02 1.86
N ALA A 115 5.26 11.05 1.52
CA ALA A 115 5.00 11.93 0.36
C ALA A 115 5.33 11.29 -1.02
N ASN A 116 5.49 9.97 -1.07
CA ASN A 116 5.79 9.18 -2.26
C ASN A 116 4.53 8.67 -2.99
N ALA A 117 3.36 8.74 -2.36
CA ALA A 117 2.08 8.50 -3.03
C ALA A 117 1.51 9.86 -3.48
N GLY A 118 1.18 9.99 -4.77
CA GLY A 118 0.54 11.18 -5.32
C GLY A 118 -0.91 10.88 -5.68
N HIS A 119 -1.86 11.55 -5.03
CA HIS A 119 -3.29 11.44 -5.33
C HIS A 119 -3.76 12.71 -6.02
N THR A 120 -4.11 12.59 -7.30
CA THR A 120 -4.77 13.68 -8.01
C THR A 120 -6.27 13.55 -7.86
N ILE A 121 -6.89 14.56 -7.28
CA ILE A 121 -8.35 14.69 -7.15
C ILE A 121 -8.82 16.00 -7.79
N TYR A 122 -10.12 16.07 -8.09
CA TYR A 122 -10.75 17.21 -8.72
C TYR A 122 -11.96 17.63 -7.90
N ASN A 123 -12.07 18.91 -7.56
CA ASN A 123 -13.29 19.39 -6.92
C ASN A 123 -14.47 19.44 -7.92
N SER A 124 -15.65 19.83 -7.43
CA SER A 124 -16.87 20.00 -8.23
C SER A 124 -16.71 20.98 -9.40
N GLU A 125 -15.84 21.99 -9.25
CA GLU A 125 -15.55 23.00 -10.27
C GLU A 125 -14.48 22.54 -11.29
N GLY A 126 -13.97 21.32 -11.16
CA GLY A 126 -12.93 20.77 -12.04
C GLY A 126 -11.51 21.22 -11.71
N LYS A 127 -11.30 21.89 -10.57
CA LYS A 127 -9.98 22.30 -10.08
C LYS A 127 -9.19 21.10 -9.59
N LYS A 128 -7.97 20.96 -10.11
CA LYS A 128 -7.06 19.85 -9.81
C LYS A 128 -6.30 20.11 -8.51
N PHE A 129 -6.33 19.12 -7.60
CA PHE A 129 -5.52 19.09 -6.38
C PHE A 129 -4.60 17.87 -6.41
N ALA A 130 -3.31 18.07 -6.11
CA ALA A 130 -2.31 17.02 -6.04
C ALA A 130 -1.89 16.81 -4.58
N LEU A 131 -2.48 15.82 -3.94
CA LEU A 131 -2.24 15.47 -2.56
C LEU A 131 -1.12 14.44 -2.44
N HIS A 132 -0.33 14.57 -1.39
CA HIS A 132 0.79 13.68 -1.09
C HIS A 132 0.66 13.10 0.30
N LEU A 133 0.76 13.90 1.37
CA LEU A 133 0.64 13.45 2.75
C LEU A 133 -0.78 13.64 3.29
N VAL A 134 -1.46 14.71 2.87
CA VAL A 134 -2.81 15.01 3.35
C VAL A 134 -3.79 13.99 2.75
N PRO A 135 -4.61 13.31 3.57
CA PRO A 135 -5.61 12.38 3.07
C PRO A 135 -6.59 13.02 2.08
N SER A 136 -7.04 12.23 1.09
CA SER A 136 -7.87 12.70 -0.03
C SER A 136 -9.26 13.18 0.39
N GLY A 137 -9.68 12.87 1.62
CA GLY A 137 -10.92 13.38 2.20
C GLY A 137 -10.93 14.88 2.51
N ILE A 138 -9.78 15.58 2.42
CA ILE A 138 -9.66 16.99 2.83
C ILE A 138 -10.59 17.95 2.06
N LEU A 139 -11.04 17.58 0.85
CA LEU A 139 -11.99 18.38 0.09
C LEU A 139 -13.43 18.34 0.65
N ASN A 140 -13.74 17.39 1.54
CA ASN A 140 -15.05 17.28 2.17
C ASN A 140 -15.02 17.99 3.53
N GLU A 141 -15.65 19.16 3.64
CA GLU A 141 -15.54 20.08 4.79
C GLU A 141 -15.84 19.43 6.15
N GLU A 142 -16.77 18.48 6.18
CA GLU A 142 -17.19 17.76 7.40
C GLU A 142 -16.24 16.60 7.78
N THR A 143 -15.30 16.24 6.91
CA THR A 143 -14.38 15.13 7.13
C THR A 143 -13.11 15.60 7.82
N LEU A 144 -12.73 14.88 8.88
CA LEU A 144 -11.46 15.03 9.56
C LEU A 144 -10.39 14.15 8.92
N CYS A 145 -9.23 14.71 8.64
CA CYS A 145 -8.09 14.00 8.07
C CYS A 145 -7.07 13.61 9.15
N VAL A 146 -6.64 12.35 9.15
CA VAL A 146 -5.66 11.83 10.12
C VAL A 146 -4.43 11.28 9.41
N ILE A 147 -3.25 11.72 9.83
CA ILE A 147 -1.96 11.16 9.45
C ILE A 147 -1.49 10.25 10.59
N GLY A 148 -1.59 8.94 10.38
CA GLY A 148 -1.32 7.92 11.38
C GLY A 148 0.15 7.74 11.75
N ASN A 149 0.39 6.99 12.84
CA ASN A 149 1.73 6.71 13.38
C ASN A 149 2.60 5.85 12.45
N GLY A 150 2.00 5.17 11.47
CA GLY A 150 2.74 4.41 10.47
C GLY A 150 3.32 5.28 9.35
N VAL A 151 2.92 6.55 9.22
CA VAL A 151 3.40 7.46 8.18
C VAL A 151 4.78 8.04 8.54
N VAL A 152 5.61 8.28 7.52
CA VAL A 152 6.82 9.10 7.62
C VAL A 152 6.54 10.50 7.05
N VAL A 153 6.68 11.53 7.89
CA VAL A 153 6.19 12.88 7.62
C VAL A 153 7.36 13.80 7.27
N HIS A 154 7.36 14.31 6.04
CA HIS A 154 8.26 15.37 5.61
C HIS A 154 7.61 16.73 5.87
N LEU A 155 8.03 17.44 6.93
CA LEU A 155 7.38 18.70 7.33
C LEU A 155 7.43 19.80 6.27
N PRO A 156 8.57 20.07 5.58
CA PRO A 156 8.59 21.04 4.49
C PRO A 156 7.57 20.70 3.39
N GLY A 157 7.45 19.43 3.04
CA GLY A 157 6.48 18.94 2.05
C GLY A 157 5.03 19.09 2.53
N LEU A 158 4.75 18.71 3.77
CA LEU A 158 3.43 18.83 4.38
C LEU A 158 2.95 20.28 4.43
N PHE A 159 3.81 21.21 4.89
CA PHE A 159 3.43 22.62 4.95
C PHE A 159 3.24 23.24 3.58
N LYS A 160 4.08 22.90 2.59
CA LYS A 160 3.87 23.31 1.20
C LYS A 160 2.52 22.81 0.66
N GLU A 161 2.12 21.59 1.03
CA GLU A 161 0.85 21.01 0.64
C GLU A 161 -0.33 21.73 1.32
N ILE A 162 -0.25 22.02 2.62
CA ILE A 162 -1.25 22.80 3.37
C ILE A 162 -1.39 24.22 2.80
N ASP A 163 -0.27 24.93 2.60
CA ASP A 163 -0.26 26.27 2.00
C ASP A 163 -0.89 26.26 0.60
N GLY A 164 -0.60 25.22 -0.18
CA GLY A 164 -1.22 24.98 -1.47
C GLY A 164 -2.73 24.75 -1.38
N LEU A 165 -3.22 24.05 -0.37
CA LEU A 165 -4.65 23.82 -0.17
C LEU A 165 -5.38 25.11 0.26
N GLU A 166 -4.83 25.82 1.24
CA GLU A 166 -5.43 27.04 1.80
C GLU A 166 -5.47 28.18 0.78
N SER A 167 -4.39 28.39 0.02
CA SER A 167 -4.37 29.36 -1.08
C SER A 167 -5.37 29.03 -2.20
N ASN A 168 -5.84 27.78 -2.25
CA ASN A 168 -6.83 27.32 -3.21
C ASN A 168 -8.25 27.22 -2.64
N GLY A 169 -8.48 27.74 -1.43
CA GLY A 169 -9.81 27.85 -0.79
C GLY A 169 -10.19 26.67 0.10
N VAL A 170 -9.29 25.72 0.35
CA VAL A 170 -9.55 24.55 1.20
C VAL A 170 -9.02 24.81 2.61
N SER A 171 -9.92 25.01 3.57
CA SER A 171 -9.53 25.21 4.98
C SER A 171 -8.97 23.92 5.57
N CYS A 172 -7.73 23.99 6.07
CA CYS A 172 -7.03 22.88 6.72
C CYS A 172 -7.03 22.99 8.26
N GLN A 173 -7.30 24.20 8.79
CA GLN A 173 -7.24 24.48 10.22
C GLN A 173 -8.25 23.63 11.00
N GLY A 174 -7.75 22.90 12.01
CA GLY A 174 -8.58 22.01 12.85
C GLY A 174 -9.11 20.77 12.13
N ARG A 175 -8.70 20.54 10.87
CA ARG A 175 -9.19 19.44 10.04
C ARG A 175 -8.13 18.38 9.72
N ILE A 176 -6.88 18.63 10.09
CA ILE A 176 -5.78 17.70 9.91
C ILE A 176 -5.22 17.36 11.30
N LEU A 177 -5.14 16.08 11.62
CA LEU A 177 -4.47 15.57 12.81
C LEU A 177 -3.21 14.81 12.40
N VAL A 178 -2.10 15.10 13.06
CA VAL A 178 -0.81 14.44 12.84
C VAL A 178 -0.43 13.66 14.07
N SER A 179 -0.13 12.37 13.88
CA SER A 179 0.31 11.51 14.96
C SER A 179 1.59 12.01 15.61
N ASP A 180 1.55 12.21 16.92
CA ASP A 180 2.74 12.41 17.76
C ASP A 180 3.77 11.26 17.62
N ARG A 181 3.31 10.06 17.26
CA ARG A 181 4.13 8.85 17.08
C ARG A 181 4.64 8.65 15.64
N ALA A 182 4.23 9.47 14.67
CA ALA A 182 4.76 9.42 13.31
C ALA A 182 6.25 9.80 13.29
N HIS A 183 7.03 9.21 12.38
CA HIS A 183 8.45 9.52 12.25
C HIS A 183 8.65 10.73 11.33
N LEU A 184 9.67 11.53 11.63
CA LEU A 184 10.05 12.67 10.81
C LEU A 184 10.99 12.21 9.68
N LEU A 185 10.61 12.59 8.48
CA LEU A 185 11.46 12.52 7.29
C LEU A 185 12.14 13.87 7.13
N PHE A 186 13.47 13.88 7.20
CA PHE A 186 14.32 15.05 7.02
C PHE A 186 14.87 15.14 5.59
N ASP A 187 15.35 16.32 5.20
CA ASP A 187 15.96 16.54 3.88
C ASP A 187 17.19 15.66 3.67
N PHE A 188 18.00 15.40 4.73
CA PHE A 188 19.14 14.48 4.63
C PHE A 188 18.72 13.05 4.28
N HIS A 189 17.53 12.58 4.68
CA HIS A 189 17.05 11.26 4.27
C HIS A 189 16.86 11.19 2.75
N GLN A 190 16.45 12.30 2.11
CA GLN A 190 16.29 12.37 0.65
C GLN A 190 17.64 12.32 -0.06
N GLU A 191 18.64 13.03 0.47
CA GLU A 191 20.01 13.00 -0.03
C GLU A 191 20.62 11.60 0.10
N VAL A 192 20.47 10.97 1.26
CA VAL A 192 20.92 9.59 1.53
C VAL A 192 20.26 8.57 0.59
N ASP A 193 18.97 8.72 0.29
CA ASP A 193 18.25 7.88 -0.68
C ASP A 193 18.88 8.00 -2.07
N GLY A 194 19.18 9.23 -2.50
CA GLY A 194 19.87 9.51 -3.75
C GLY A 194 21.29 8.93 -3.82
N LEU A 195 22.07 9.04 -2.74
CA LEU A 195 23.42 8.49 -2.63
C LEU A 195 23.41 6.96 -2.69
N ARG A 196 22.45 6.31 -2.02
CA ARG A 196 22.30 4.86 -2.06
C ARG A 196 21.95 4.34 -3.46
N GLU A 197 21.04 5.01 -4.16
CA GLU A 197 20.76 4.67 -5.56
C GLU A 197 22.01 4.82 -6.43
N ALA A 198 22.79 5.89 -6.25
CA ALA A 198 24.03 6.10 -7.01
C ALA A 198 25.08 5.00 -6.77
N GLU A 199 25.19 4.46 -5.54
CA GLU A 199 26.07 3.32 -5.22
C GLU A 199 25.66 2.03 -5.95
N LEU A 200 24.36 1.84 -6.23
CA LEU A 200 23.83 0.60 -6.82
C LEU A 200 24.07 0.48 -8.34
N ALA A 201 24.56 1.54 -9.01
CA ALA A 201 25.04 1.58 -10.39
C ALA A 201 24.18 0.89 -11.47
N LYS A 202 24.20 -0.45 -11.59
CA LYS A 202 23.40 -1.22 -12.58
C LYS A 202 22.18 -1.91 -11.99
N SER A 203 22.01 -1.85 -10.67
CA SER A 203 20.94 -2.52 -9.92
C SER A 203 20.08 -1.50 -9.18
N PHE A 204 19.74 -0.39 -9.86
CA PHE A 204 18.83 0.63 -9.31
C PHE A 204 17.50 0.00 -8.91
N ILE A 205 16.99 0.37 -7.75
CA ILE A 205 15.64 0.00 -7.33
C ILE A 205 14.63 0.89 -8.07
N GLY A 206 15.00 2.13 -8.37
CA GLY A 206 14.11 3.15 -8.93
C GLY A 206 13.33 3.85 -7.84
N THR A 207 14.02 4.25 -6.75
CA THR A 207 13.34 4.96 -5.65
C THR A 207 12.89 6.34 -6.12
N THR A 208 11.88 6.90 -5.45
CA THR A 208 11.40 8.26 -5.73
C THR A 208 12.38 9.34 -5.25
N LYS A 209 13.51 8.95 -4.62
CA LYS A 209 14.49 9.83 -3.97
C LYS A 209 13.82 10.78 -2.97
N ARG A 210 12.77 10.29 -2.31
CA ARG A 210 11.98 11.04 -1.31
C ARG A 210 12.40 10.70 0.11
N GLY A 211 13.38 9.84 0.34
CA GLY A 211 13.89 9.54 1.68
C GLY A 211 13.02 8.58 2.49
N ILE A 212 12.08 7.88 1.84
CA ILE A 212 11.15 6.97 2.50
C ILE A 212 11.92 5.81 3.14
N GLY A 213 12.74 5.11 2.35
CA GLY A 213 13.53 3.98 2.82
C GLY A 213 14.48 4.34 3.97
N PRO A 214 15.33 5.38 3.83
CA PRO A 214 16.18 5.83 4.92
C PRO A 214 15.41 6.21 6.19
N CYS A 215 14.26 6.88 6.09
CA CYS A 215 13.46 7.22 7.27
C CYS A 215 12.90 5.97 7.99
N TYR A 216 12.36 5.00 7.25
CA TYR A 216 11.95 3.71 7.83
C TYR A 216 13.14 2.93 8.41
N SER A 217 14.33 3.04 7.81
CA SER A 217 15.56 2.47 8.37
C SER A 217 15.86 3.06 9.75
N SER A 218 15.83 4.39 9.89
CA SER A 218 16.05 5.07 11.18
C SER A 218 14.99 4.67 12.22
N LYS A 219 13.73 4.48 11.80
CA LYS A 219 12.67 3.92 12.64
C LYS A 219 12.99 2.53 13.17
N VAL A 220 13.43 1.62 12.29
CA VAL A 220 13.76 0.23 12.65
C VAL A 220 15.02 0.16 13.51
N ILE A 221 16.03 1.00 13.24
CA ILE A 221 17.25 1.12 14.05
C ILE A 221 16.96 1.71 15.44
N ARG A 222 15.84 2.44 15.58
CA ARG A 222 15.40 3.13 16.81
C ARG A 222 16.22 4.37 17.16
N ASN A 223 16.88 4.97 16.16
CA ASN A 223 17.51 6.29 16.27
C ASN A 223 16.70 7.41 15.58
N GLY A 224 15.64 7.05 14.86
CA GLY A 224 14.76 8.02 14.18
C GLY A 224 14.00 8.94 15.15
N ILE A 225 13.83 10.19 14.75
CA ILE A 225 13.09 11.21 15.49
C ILE A 225 11.61 11.15 15.10
N ARG A 226 10.72 11.30 16.09
CA ARG A 226 9.26 11.34 15.90
C ARG A 226 8.70 12.74 16.09
N VAL A 227 7.46 12.95 15.66
CA VAL A 227 6.75 14.22 15.80
C VAL A 227 6.72 14.69 17.26
N SER A 228 6.52 13.79 18.23
CA SER A 228 6.54 14.12 19.66
C SER A 228 7.85 14.76 20.14
N ASP A 229 8.98 14.46 19.49
CA ASP A 229 10.28 14.99 19.90
C ASP A 229 10.41 16.49 19.61
N LEU A 230 9.57 17.06 18.74
CA LEU A 230 9.53 18.50 18.45
C LEU A 230 9.04 19.33 19.64
N ARG A 231 8.35 18.70 20.60
CA ARG A 231 7.97 19.34 21.88
C ARG A 231 9.15 19.43 22.86
N HIS A 232 10.27 18.78 22.54
CA HIS A 232 11.46 18.68 23.40
C HIS A 232 12.70 19.20 22.66
N MET A 233 12.64 20.47 22.27
CA MET A 233 13.72 21.16 21.54
C MET A 233 15.03 21.28 22.34
N ASP A 234 15.01 21.00 23.64
CA ASP A 234 16.18 20.86 24.51
C ASP A 234 17.01 19.59 24.20
N THR A 235 16.36 18.51 23.74
CA THR A 235 17.00 17.23 23.38
C THR A 235 17.04 16.96 21.87
N PHE A 236 16.30 17.73 21.09
CA PHE A 236 16.21 17.57 19.64
C PHE A 236 17.56 17.70 18.91
N PRO A 237 18.42 18.71 19.21
CA PRO A 237 19.71 18.86 18.53
C PRO A 237 20.62 17.64 18.65
N GLN A 238 20.66 17.03 19.84
CA GLN A 238 21.49 15.85 20.11
C GLN A 238 20.98 14.63 19.35
N LYS A 239 19.66 14.46 19.23
CA LYS A 239 19.06 13.38 18.43
C LYS A 239 19.36 13.57 16.95
N LEU A 240 19.27 14.80 16.45
CA LEU A 240 19.51 15.12 15.04
C LEU A 240 20.99 14.94 14.67
N ASP A 241 21.91 15.38 15.54
CA ASP A 241 23.35 15.18 15.39
C ASP A 241 23.73 13.70 15.22
N LEU A 242 23.14 12.82 16.03
CA LEU A 242 23.37 11.37 15.92
C LEU A 242 22.94 10.81 14.55
N LEU A 243 21.81 11.27 14.01
CA LEU A 243 21.32 10.85 12.71
C LEU A 243 22.18 11.35 11.55
N LEU A 244 22.58 12.64 11.60
CA LEU A 244 23.44 13.23 10.58
C LEU A 244 24.85 12.62 10.61
N SER A 245 25.37 12.35 11.80
CA SER A 245 26.66 11.68 12.01
C SER A 245 26.64 10.25 11.47
N ASP A 246 25.57 9.49 11.69
CA ASP A 246 25.39 8.14 11.11
C ASP A 246 25.42 8.20 9.58
N ALA A 247 24.66 9.11 8.97
CA ALA A 247 24.64 9.32 7.53
C ALA A 247 26.03 9.69 6.96
N ALA A 248 26.75 10.60 7.61
CA ALA A 248 28.09 11.02 7.21
C ALA A 248 29.12 9.90 7.31
N SER A 249 29.00 9.05 8.34
CA SER A 249 29.88 7.88 8.51
C SER A 249 29.68 6.84 7.41
N ARG A 250 28.43 6.68 6.93
CA ARG A 250 28.08 5.69 5.90
C ARG A 250 28.37 6.18 4.48
N PHE A 251 28.13 7.45 4.19
CA PHE A 251 28.22 7.99 2.83
C PHE A 251 29.25 9.11 2.74
N LYS A 252 30.38 8.83 2.09
CA LYS A 252 31.45 9.82 1.86
C LYS A 252 31.01 11.05 1.07
N GLY A 253 29.90 10.96 0.33
CA GLY A 253 29.30 12.08 -0.41
C GLY A 253 28.39 12.97 0.43
N PHE A 254 28.09 12.61 1.68
CA PHE A 254 27.25 13.39 2.58
C PHE A 254 28.11 14.32 3.43
N ASN A 255 28.08 15.62 3.11
CA ASN A 255 28.90 16.63 3.77
C ASN A 255 28.22 17.15 5.03
N TYR A 256 28.47 16.50 6.16
CA TYR A 256 27.98 16.93 7.46
C TYR A 256 28.94 17.91 8.14
N GLY A 257 28.40 18.97 8.74
CA GLY A 257 29.16 19.91 9.57
C GLY A 257 28.28 20.63 10.61
N PRO A 258 28.89 21.32 11.59
CA PRO A 258 28.17 21.96 12.69
C PRO A 258 27.16 23.03 12.25
N ASP A 259 27.41 23.72 11.15
CA ASP A 259 26.51 24.76 10.64
C ASP A 259 25.23 24.14 10.06
N MET A 260 25.31 23.01 9.35
CA MET A 260 24.13 22.26 8.88
C MET A 260 23.24 21.83 10.04
N LEU A 261 23.83 21.32 11.13
CA LEU A 261 23.07 20.96 12.34
C LEU A 261 22.33 22.18 12.91
N ARG A 262 23.04 23.31 13.05
CA ARG A 262 22.45 24.55 13.60
C ARG A 262 21.29 25.04 12.74
N GLU A 263 21.46 25.05 11.42
CA GLU A 263 20.44 25.50 10.47
C GLU A 263 19.19 24.60 10.53
N GLU A 264 19.36 23.28 10.51
CA GLU A 264 18.24 22.35 10.59
C GLU A 264 17.51 22.42 11.94
N VAL A 265 18.23 22.61 13.05
CA VAL A 265 17.60 22.80 14.37
C VAL A 265 16.73 24.05 14.41
N GLU A 266 17.24 25.20 13.95
CA GLU A 266 16.45 26.45 13.93
C GLU A 266 15.26 26.34 12.98
N ARG A 267 15.44 25.70 11.82
CA ARG A 267 14.36 25.44 10.87
C ARG A 267 13.26 24.58 11.47
N TYR A 268 13.62 23.50 12.15
CA TYR A 268 12.64 22.60 12.78
C TYR A 268 11.99 23.19 14.02
N LYS A 269 12.63 24.16 14.69
CA LYS A 269 11.99 24.94 15.75
C LYS A 269 10.78 25.73 15.24
N ILE A 270 10.94 26.40 14.09
CA ILE A 270 9.84 27.13 13.44
C ILE A 270 8.74 26.14 13.01
N PHE A 271 9.12 24.98 12.47
CA PHE A 271 8.16 23.95 12.11
C PHE A 271 7.43 23.35 13.31
N ALA A 272 8.08 23.21 14.46
CA ALA A 272 7.46 22.71 15.69
C ALA A 272 6.32 23.63 16.12
N GLU A 273 6.54 24.94 16.16
CA GLU A 273 5.52 25.93 16.51
C GLU A 273 4.33 25.87 15.55
N ARG A 274 4.59 25.77 14.24
CA ARG A 274 3.54 25.67 13.23
C ARG A 274 2.79 24.33 13.26
N LEU A 275 3.47 23.23 13.63
CA LEU A 275 2.89 21.89 13.65
C LEU A 275 2.06 21.63 14.90
N GLU A 276 2.37 22.28 16.03
CA GLU A 276 1.74 22.03 17.32
C GLU A 276 0.20 21.90 17.30
N PRO A 277 -0.59 22.78 16.63
CA PRO A 277 -2.05 22.66 16.60
C PRO A 277 -2.55 21.40 15.87
N PHE A 278 -1.71 20.74 15.08
CA PHE A 278 -2.05 19.52 14.37
C PHE A 278 -1.69 18.26 15.18
N ILE A 279 -0.77 18.35 16.15
CA ILE A 279 -0.23 17.17 16.85
C ILE A 279 -1.26 16.57 17.80
N THR A 280 -1.60 15.30 17.60
CA THR A 280 -2.58 14.57 18.40
C THR A 280 -2.08 13.16 18.73
N ASP A 281 -2.44 12.61 19.89
CA ASP A 281 -2.33 11.15 20.12
C ASP A 281 -3.38 10.46 19.24
N THR A 282 -2.95 10.14 18.01
CA THR A 282 -3.86 9.54 17.02
C THR A 282 -4.31 8.14 17.43
N VAL A 283 -3.52 7.40 18.21
CA VAL A 283 -3.92 6.06 18.65
C VAL A 283 -5.12 6.18 19.59
N HIS A 284 -5.04 7.11 20.56
CA HIS A 284 -6.16 7.40 21.44
C HIS A 284 -7.36 7.92 20.65
N PHE A 285 -7.16 8.95 19.82
CA PHE A 285 -8.21 9.57 19.00
C PHE A 285 -8.96 8.55 18.13
N MET A 286 -8.24 7.67 17.42
CA MET A 286 -8.86 6.69 16.53
C MET A 286 -9.69 5.67 17.31
N ASN A 287 -9.20 5.17 18.44
CA ASN A 287 -9.94 4.21 19.25
C ASN A 287 -11.15 4.84 19.95
N ASP A 288 -11.03 6.09 20.40
CA ASP A 288 -12.14 6.86 20.96
C ASP A 288 -13.23 7.11 19.90
N ALA A 289 -12.85 7.54 18.69
CA ALA A 289 -13.77 7.73 17.57
C ALA A 289 -14.50 6.42 17.19
N ILE A 290 -13.79 5.28 17.17
CA ILE A 290 -14.41 3.96 16.95
C ILE A 290 -15.45 3.66 18.04
N SER A 291 -15.13 3.93 19.31
CA SER A 291 -16.03 3.70 20.44
C SER A 291 -17.31 4.55 20.34
N GLN A 292 -17.17 5.78 19.85
CA GLN A 292 -18.24 6.75 19.59
C GLN A 292 -19.00 6.51 18.28
N LYS A 293 -18.77 5.36 17.61
CA LYS A 293 -19.47 4.97 16.38
C LYS A 293 -19.22 5.89 15.17
N LYS A 294 -18.13 6.66 15.19
CA LYS A 294 -17.68 7.45 14.03
C LYS A 294 -17.29 6.52 12.89
N LYS A 295 -17.65 6.90 11.66
CA LYS A 295 -17.28 6.20 10.43
C LYS A 295 -15.87 6.62 10.01
N ILE A 296 -15.01 5.64 9.77
CA ILE A 296 -13.60 5.82 9.41
C ILE A 296 -13.32 5.16 8.06
N LEU A 297 -12.74 5.94 7.14
CA LEU A 297 -12.22 5.45 5.88
C LEU A 297 -10.69 5.51 5.90
N VAL A 298 -10.05 4.35 5.69
CA VAL A 298 -8.60 4.27 5.64
C VAL A 298 -8.12 4.39 4.20
N GLU A 299 -7.29 5.39 3.94
CA GLU A 299 -6.60 5.58 2.67
C GLU A 299 -5.27 4.82 2.68
N GLY A 300 -5.20 3.72 1.92
CA GLY A 300 -3.95 3.03 1.68
C GLY A 300 -3.03 3.84 0.75
N GLY A 301 -1.79 4.06 1.17
CA GLY A 301 -0.72 4.51 0.28
C GLY A 301 -0.27 3.38 -0.65
N GLN A 302 0.09 3.68 -1.89
CA GLN A 302 0.66 2.68 -2.83
C GLN A 302 -0.22 1.41 -2.94
N ALA A 303 0.37 0.24 -3.14
CA ALA A 303 -0.37 -0.98 -3.43
C ALA A 303 0.32 -2.24 -2.91
N THR A 304 -0.43 -3.32 -2.79
CA THR A 304 0.00 -4.59 -2.18
C THR A 304 1.18 -5.26 -2.88
N MET A 305 1.35 -5.13 -4.21
CA MET A 305 2.54 -5.69 -4.88
C MET A 305 3.82 -4.86 -4.66
N LEU A 306 3.70 -3.69 -4.02
CA LEU A 306 4.82 -2.89 -3.53
C LEU A 306 5.06 -3.08 -2.03
N ASP A 307 4.36 -4.00 -1.37
CA ASP A 307 4.56 -4.26 0.05
C ASP A 307 5.96 -4.80 0.35
N ILE A 308 6.56 -4.35 1.45
CA ILE A 308 7.92 -4.76 1.84
C ILE A 308 8.06 -6.27 2.05
N ASP A 309 6.98 -6.95 2.47
CA ASP A 309 6.96 -8.39 2.73
C ASP A 309 6.35 -9.17 1.57
N PHE A 310 5.22 -8.69 1.03
CA PHE A 310 4.42 -9.45 0.06
C PHE A 310 4.64 -9.04 -1.41
N GLY A 311 5.36 -7.94 -1.64
CA GLY A 311 5.62 -7.42 -2.97
C GLY A 311 6.78 -8.09 -3.70
N THR A 312 7.13 -7.54 -4.85
CA THR A 312 8.23 -8.02 -5.71
C THR A 312 9.61 -7.57 -5.20
N TYR A 313 9.99 -7.98 -3.99
CA TYR A 313 11.26 -7.59 -3.36
C TYR A 313 12.49 -7.90 -4.25
N PRO A 314 13.48 -6.99 -4.39
CA PRO A 314 13.65 -5.71 -3.67
C PRO A 314 12.93 -4.50 -4.29
N PHE A 315 12.17 -4.68 -5.38
CA PHE A 315 11.48 -3.60 -6.11
C PHE A 315 10.13 -3.25 -5.45
N VAL A 316 10.19 -2.82 -4.20
CA VAL A 316 9.06 -2.56 -3.31
C VAL A 316 9.26 -1.26 -2.54
N THR A 317 8.22 -0.78 -1.86
CA THR A 317 8.35 0.32 -0.88
C THR A 317 8.88 -0.20 0.45
N SER A 318 9.23 0.70 1.36
CA SER A 318 9.72 0.35 2.71
C SER A 318 8.61 0.33 3.77
N SER A 319 7.35 0.41 3.35
CA SER A 319 6.16 0.33 4.20
C SER A 319 5.32 -0.91 3.85
N SER A 320 4.21 -1.09 4.56
CA SER A 320 3.25 -2.19 4.34
C SER A 320 1.92 -1.68 3.79
N PRO A 321 1.75 -1.50 2.46
CA PRO A 321 0.47 -1.18 1.82
C PRO A 321 -0.63 -2.25 1.93
N SER A 322 -0.30 -3.43 2.46
CA SER A 322 -1.29 -4.45 2.80
C SER A 322 -2.22 -4.05 3.94
N ALA A 323 -3.30 -4.81 4.13
CA ALA A 323 -4.29 -4.57 5.17
C ALA A 323 -3.70 -4.58 6.59
N GLY A 324 -2.61 -5.33 6.82
CA GLY A 324 -1.89 -5.31 8.10
C GLY A 324 -1.35 -3.92 8.46
N GLY A 325 -0.94 -3.14 7.46
CA GLY A 325 -0.48 -1.76 7.62
C GLY A 325 -1.53 -0.81 8.19
N ILE A 326 -2.82 -1.11 8.01
CA ILE A 326 -3.92 -0.35 8.63
C ILE A 326 -3.83 -0.45 10.15
N CYS A 327 -3.64 -1.67 10.67
CA CYS A 327 -3.61 -1.93 12.11
C CYS A 327 -2.35 -1.33 12.74
N THR A 328 -1.18 -1.63 12.16
CA THR A 328 0.11 -1.14 12.68
C THR A 328 0.29 0.36 12.54
N GLY A 329 -0.32 0.95 11.51
CA GLY A 329 -0.20 2.36 11.17
C GLY A 329 -1.19 3.31 11.84
N LEU A 330 -2.28 2.80 12.42
CA LEU A 330 -3.30 3.58 13.13
C LEU A 330 -3.49 3.16 14.60
N GLY A 331 -2.90 2.04 15.02
CA GLY A 331 -3.07 1.53 16.38
C GLY A 331 -4.48 1.00 16.66
N ILE A 332 -5.13 0.43 15.63
CA ILE A 332 -6.48 -0.15 15.75
C ILE A 332 -6.43 -1.68 15.73
N ALA A 333 -7.34 -2.33 16.45
CA ALA A 333 -7.37 -3.79 16.54
C ALA A 333 -7.82 -4.44 15.22
N PRO A 334 -7.23 -5.56 14.77
CA PRO A 334 -7.63 -6.22 13.52
C PRO A 334 -9.13 -6.54 13.42
N ARG A 335 -9.77 -6.86 14.55
CA ARG A 335 -11.21 -7.17 14.61
C ARG A 335 -12.14 -5.99 14.29
N VAL A 336 -11.64 -4.76 14.34
CA VAL A 336 -12.47 -3.56 14.05
C VAL A 336 -12.46 -3.21 12.57
N VAL A 337 -11.49 -3.72 11.80
CA VAL A 337 -11.39 -3.51 10.35
C VAL A 337 -12.53 -4.29 9.69
N GLY A 338 -13.40 -3.58 8.98
CA GLY A 338 -14.50 -4.17 8.25
C GLY A 338 -14.19 -4.31 6.76
N ASP A 339 -14.96 -3.63 5.92
CA ASP A 339 -14.88 -3.76 4.47
C ASP A 339 -13.58 -3.18 3.89
N LEU A 340 -12.92 -3.97 3.05
CA LEU A 340 -11.72 -3.56 2.32
C LEU A 340 -12.01 -3.56 0.82
N ILE A 341 -11.90 -2.37 0.22
CA ILE A 341 -12.11 -2.14 -1.19
C ILE A 341 -10.74 -2.19 -1.89
N GLY A 342 -10.56 -3.21 -2.73
CA GLY A 342 -9.38 -3.35 -3.56
C GLY A 342 -9.54 -2.59 -4.87
N VAL A 343 -8.68 -1.59 -5.12
CA VAL A 343 -8.65 -0.83 -6.37
C VAL A 343 -7.75 -1.55 -7.37
N ILE A 344 -8.32 -1.90 -8.51
CA ILE A 344 -7.65 -2.61 -9.60
C ILE A 344 -7.84 -1.81 -10.88
N PHE A 345 -6.75 -1.62 -11.63
CA PHE A 345 -6.81 -1.06 -12.97
C PHE A 345 -7.18 -2.14 -13.99
N GLN A 346 -8.01 -1.78 -14.97
CA GLN A 346 -8.43 -2.70 -16.04
C GLN A 346 -7.29 -3.04 -17.03
N LYS A 347 -6.18 -2.30 -16.99
CA LYS A 347 -4.95 -2.52 -17.77
C LYS A 347 -3.73 -2.35 -16.86
N PHE A 348 -2.79 -3.28 -16.89
CA PHE A 348 -1.56 -3.20 -16.11
C PHE A 348 -0.71 -2.01 -16.59
N SER A 349 -0.39 -1.09 -15.68
CA SER A 349 0.64 -0.06 -15.88
C SER A 349 1.84 -0.44 -15.03
N TRP A 350 2.99 -0.65 -15.68
CA TRP A 350 4.26 -0.92 -15.00
C TRP A 350 5.10 0.34 -15.02
N VAL A 351 5.64 0.73 -13.85
CA VAL A 351 6.59 1.86 -13.72
C VAL A 351 8.04 1.39 -13.82
N PHE A 352 8.30 0.07 -13.82
CA PHE A 352 9.65 -0.51 -13.88
C PHE A 352 9.91 -1.23 -15.22
N PRO A 353 11.13 -1.16 -15.78
CA PRO A 353 11.51 -1.94 -16.94
C PRO A 353 11.74 -3.39 -16.54
N THR A 354 10.98 -4.34 -17.11
CA THR A 354 11.23 -5.78 -16.93
C THR A 354 11.72 -6.42 -18.22
N ASP A 355 12.74 -7.27 -18.09
CA ASP A 355 13.15 -8.22 -19.12
C ASP A 355 11.95 -9.08 -19.60
N SER A 356 11.87 -9.24 -20.92
CA SER A 356 10.76 -9.90 -21.63
C SER A 356 10.50 -11.35 -21.21
N GLN A 357 11.45 -12.01 -20.53
CA GLN A 357 11.31 -13.40 -20.06
C GLN A 357 10.44 -13.55 -18.80
N MET A 358 10.42 -12.55 -17.89
CA MET A 358 9.56 -12.59 -16.70
C MET A 358 8.08 -12.36 -17.06
N VAL A 359 7.81 -11.53 -18.07
CA VAL A 359 6.46 -11.28 -18.59
C VAL A 359 5.82 -12.58 -19.10
N HIS A 360 6.60 -13.47 -19.72
CA HIS A 360 6.09 -14.73 -20.24
C HIS A 360 5.75 -15.76 -19.15
N GLN A 361 6.58 -15.85 -18.09
CA GLN A 361 6.31 -16.75 -16.95
C GLN A 361 5.15 -16.26 -16.09
N LEU A 362 5.05 -14.94 -15.84
CA LEU A 362 3.94 -14.35 -15.11
C LEU A 362 2.63 -14.40 -15.90
N ASN A 363 2.65 -14.20 -17.22
CA ASN A 363 1.44 -14.38 -18.03
C ASN A 363 0.92 -15.83 -18.02
N HIS A 364 1.82 -16.82 -17.93
CA HIS A 364 1.41 -18.23 -17.79
C HIS A 364 0.84 -18.55 -16.39
N PHE A 365 1.41 -17.98 -15.32
CA PHE A 365 0.86 -18.12 -13.96
C PHE A 365 -0.46 -17.35 -13.77
N LEU A 366 -0.61 -16.19 -14.42
CA LEU A 366 -1.80 -15.34 -14.31
C LEU A 366 -2.99 -15.90 -15.11
N LEU A 367 -2.74 -16.57 -16.25
CA LEU A 367 -3.80 -17.28 -16.99
C LEU A 367 -4.43 -18.42 -16.18
N ILE A 368 -3.65 -19.08 -15.32
CA ILE A 368 -4.13 -20.16 -14.45
C ILE A 368 -5.09 -19.62 -13.37
N PHE A 369 -4.86 -18.40 -12.86
CA PHE A 369 -5.76 -17.76 -11.89
C PHE A 369 -7.06 -17.23 -12.53
N VAL A 370 -7.01 -16.80 -13.80
CA VAL A 370 -8.20 -16.32 -14.53
C VAL A 370 -9.14 -17.48 -14.94
N PHE A 371 -8.67 -18.74 -14.98
CA PHE A 371 -9.52 -19.89 -15.32
C PHE A 371 -10.17 -20.61 -14.13
N LEU A 372 -9.80 -20.33 -12.88
CA LEU A 372 -10.30 -21.09 -11.71
C LEU A 372 -11.54 -20.53 -11.00
N THR A 373 -12.12 -19.40 -11.41
CA THR A 373 -13.33 -18.84 -10.76
C THR A 373 -14.65 -19.12 -11.51
N LYS A 374 -14.65 -20.04 -12.47
CA LYS A 374 -15.89 -20.56 -13.09
C LYS A 374 -16.23 -21.97 -12.60
N SER A 375 -16.22 -22.17 -11.29
CA SER A 375 -16.77 -23.38 -10.66
C SER A 375 -17.78 -22.95 -9.60
N ARG A 376 -19.06 -23.25 -9.85
CA ARG A 376 -20.13 -23.19 -8.83
C ARG A 376 -19.65 -23.91 -7.56
N LEU A 377 -19.53 -23.18 -6.46
CA LEU A 377 -19.53 -23.76 -5.13
C LEU A 377 -20.51 -22.97 -4.26
N SER A 378 -21.74 -23.50 -4.25
CA SER A 378 -22.63 -23.41 -3.11
C SER A 378 -21.92 -24.10 -1.95
N THR A 379 -21.63 -23.37 -0.87
CA THR A 379 -21.68 -23.86 0.51
C THR A 379 -21.43 -22.70 1.48
N LYS A 380 -22.34 -22.58 2.44
CA LYS A 380 -22.26 -21.66 3.57
C LYS A 380 -21.07 -22.01 4.45
N SER A 381 -20.20 -21.05 4.76
CA SER A 381 -19.43 -21.02 6.02
C SER A 381 -18.90 -19.62 6.30
N CYS A 382 -18.98 -19.22 7.56
CA CYS A 382 -18.63 -17.93 8.11
C CYS A 382 -17.12 -17.64 8.03
N LEU A 383 -16.76 -16.54 7.38
CA LEU A 383 -15.60 -15.66 7.67
C LEU A 383 -15.84 -14.39 6.83
N GLY A 384 -16.36 -13.35 7.48
CA GLY A 384 -16.88 -12.15 6.83
C GLY A 384 -15.78 -11.19 6.42
N GLY A 385 -15.25 -11.36 5.21
CA GLY A 385 -14.59 -10.30 4.44
C GLY A 385 -15.24 -10.25 3.06
N ARG A 386 -15.92 -9.15 2.72
CA ARG A 386 -16.56 -8.97 1.41
C ARG A 386 -15.60 -8.20 0.51
N LEU A 387 -15.07 -8.84 -0.52
CA LEU A 387 -14.29 -8.17 -1.57
C LEU A 387 -15.27 -7.57 -2.58
N ILE A 388 -15.35 -6.23 -2.64
CA ILE A 388 -16.30 -5.50 -3.49
C ILE A 388 -15.57 -5.00 -4.75
N PHE A 389 -16.01 -5.45 -5.92
CA PHE A 389 -15.53 -4.96 -7.22
C PHE A 389 -16.46 -3.85 -7.75
N LEU A 390 -15.92 -2.66 -7.96
CA LEU A 390 -16.61 -1.58 -8.68
C LEU A 390 -16.06 -1.53 -10.12
N PRO A 391 -16.88 -1.84 -11.15
CA PRO A 391 -16.42 -1.74 -12.52
C PRO A 391 -16.18 -0.27 -12.92
N SER A 392 -15.07 -0.03 -13.62
CA SER A 392 -14.62 1.27 -14.14
C SER A 392 -15.68 2.02 -14.97
N GLY A 393 -16.65 1.32 -15.55
CA GLY A 393 -17.75 1.89 -16.34
C GLY A 393 -18.74 2.75 -15.56
N SER A 394 -18.95 2.49 -14.26
CA SER A 394 -19.85 3.29 -13.41
C SER A 394 -19.30 4.70 -13.14
N ILE A 395 -17.97 4.83 -13.11
CA ILE A 395 -17.25 6.09 -12.82
C ILE A 395 -17.33 7.08 -14.00
N GLN A 396 -17.56 6.60 -15.22
CA GLN A 396 -17.77 7.45 -16.40
C GLN A 396 -19.22 7.94 -16.53
N ASN A 397 -20.21 7.16 -16.07
CA ASN A 397 -21.62 7.53 -16.21
C ASN A 397 -22.06 8.59 -15.20
N TYR A 398 -21.42 8.69 -14.04
CA TYR A 398 -21.65 9.78 -13.08
C TYR A 398 -21.27 11.16 -13.65
N LEU A 399 -20.29 11.21 -14.56
CA LEU A 399 -19.81 12.45 -15.21
C LEU A 399 -20.74 12.97 -16.32
N ARG A 400 -21.63 12.16 -16.90
CA ARG A 400 -22.59 12.66 -17.91
C ARG A 400 -23.82 13.34 -17.29
N LEU A 401 -24.16 13.02 -16.04
CA LEU A 401 -25.38 13.51 -15.38
C LEU A 401 -25.22 14.85 -14.65
N HIS A 402 -24.00 15.37 -14.49
CA HIS A 402 -23.74 16.68 -13.85
C HIS A 402 -23.12 17.73 -14.79
N ALA A 403 -23.01 17.44 -16.09
CA ALA A 403 -22.74 18.44 -17.13
C ALA A 403 -24.03 18.97 -17.80
N SER A 404 -25.20 18.62 -17.24
CA SER A 404 -26.52 19.07 -17.70
C SER A 404 -27.45 19.31 -16.51
N MET A 405 -27.06 20.22 -15.62
CA MET A 405 -27.94 21.03 -14.77
C MET A 405 -27.21 22.30 -14.34
#